data_AF-A0A843U896-F1
#
_entry.id   AF-A0A843U896-F1
#
_cell.length_a   1.000
_cell.length_b   1.000
_cell.length_c   1.000
_cell.angle_alpha   90.00
_cell.angle_beta   90.00
_cell.angle_gamma   90.00
#
_symmetry.space_group_name_H-M   'P 1'
#
loop_
_entity.id
_entity.type
_entity.pdbx_description
1 polymer ?
#
loop_
_entity_poly.entity_id
_entity_poly.type
_entity_poly.pdbx_seq_one_letter_code
_entity_poly.pdbx_strand_id
1 'polypeptide(L)'
;MANEGGALQSSSNPPSVDPSWAHCTVVDMGRRKVQCKYCNRVLSGGVWRLKQHLTGIIGEVAPCLRVSSEVRMQFCQYKKEKETSKANITRRCQEIREELSAPSRRSVDEIYLSRGRQTIDLDDDEEEQLRRASQASRRSFAEGDHLRCTGQHLG
;
A
#
# COMPACT_ATOMS: atom_id res chain seq x y z
N MET A 1 -42.50 -14.74 5.53
CA MET A 1 -41.05 -14.89 5.74
C MET A 1 -40.35 -14.13 4.63
N ALA A 2 -39.72 -13.02 4.96
CA ALA A 2 -38.84 -12.30 4.05
C ALA A 2 -37.64 -13.18 3.71
N ASN A 3 -37.21 -13.18 2.45
CA ASN A 3 -35.84 -13.54 2.11
C ASN A 3 -35.39 -12.65 0.94
N GLU A 4 -34.32 -11.94 1.25
CA GLU A 4 -33.65 -10.89 0.54
C GLU A 4 -32.45 -11.54 -0.16
N GLY A 5 -32.22 -11.23 -1.43
CA GLY A 5 -31.15 -11.88 -2.18
C GLY A 5 -30.73 -11.12 -3.41
N GLY A 6 -30.51 -9.81 -3.25
CA GLY A 6 -29.82 -9.01 -4.26
C GLY A 6 -28.39 -9.51 -4.42
N ALA A 7 -28.15 -10.30 -5.47
CA ALA A 7 -26.80 -10.62 -5.90
C ALA A 7 -26.23 -9.40 -6.63
N LEU A 8 -25.29 -8.75 -5.95
CA LEU A 8 -24.39 -7.72 -6.45
C LEU A 8 -23.89 -8.07 -7.86
N GLN A 9 -24.27 -7.27 -8.85
CA GLN A 9 -23.59 -7.26 -10.15
C GLN A 9 -22.18 -6.73 -9.91
N SER A 10 -21.27 -7.63 -9.59
CA SER A 10 -19.84 -7.38 -9.61
C SER A 10 -19.48 -7.13 -11.07
N SER A 11 -19.30 -5.85 -11.43
CA SER A 11 -18.74 -5.42 -12.70
C SER A 11 -17.24 -5.72 -12.75
N SER A 12 -16.86 -6.99 -12.55
CA SER A 12 -15.53 -7.46 -12.90
C SER A 12 -15.47 -7.60 -14.41
N ASN A 13 -15.10 -6.50 -15.08
CA ASN A 13 -14.61 -6.56 -16.44
C ASN A 13 -13.56 -7.69 -16.49
N PRO A 14 -13.71 -8.71 -17.35
CA PRO A 14 -12.75 -9.80 -17.44
C PRO A 14 -11.36 -9.20 -17.72
N PRO A 15 -10.28 -9.80 -17.16
CA PRO A 15 -8.93 -9.28 -17.37
C PRO A 15 -8.71 -9.13 -18.87
N SER A 16 -8.56 -7.89 -19.32
CA SER A 16 -8.47 -7.55 -20.74
C SER A 16 -7.30 -8.34 -21.32
N VAL A 17 -7.60 -9.40 -22.08
CA VAL A 17 -6.59 -10.23 -22.72
C VAL A 17 -5.76 -9.32 -23.62
N ASP A 18 -4.44 -9.36 -23.44
CA ASP A 18 -3.56 -8.43 -24.13
C ASP A 18 -3.68 -8.61 -25.67
N PRO A 19 -3.96 -7.54 -26.44
CA PRO A 19 -4.15 -7.67 -27.89
C PRO A 19 -2.90 -8.21 -28.61
N SER A 20 -1.71 -8.11 -27.99
CA SER A 20 -0.46 -8.67 -28.51
C SER A 20 -0.53 -10.18 -28.79
N TRP A 21 -1.36 -10.92 -28.04
CA TRP A 21 -1.50 -12.36 -28.24
C TRP A 21 -2.06 -12.72 -29.63
N ALA A 22 -2.85 -11.83 -30.24
CA ALA A 22 -3.34 -12.02 -31.61
C ALA A 22 -2.21 -12.00 -32.66
N HIS A 23 -1.03 -11.47 -32.31
CA HIS A 23 0.09 -11.27 -33.23
C HIS A 23 1.26 -12.24 -33.02
N CYS A 24 1.10 -13.22 -32.13
CA CYS A 24 2.06 -14.30 -31.94
C CYS A 24 1.41 -15.67 -31.82
N THR A 25 2.22 -16.70 -32.01
CA THR A 25 1.90 -18.07 -31.61
C THR A 25 2.80 -18.46 -30.44
N VAL A 26 2.24 -19.15 -29.45
CA VAL A 26 3.03 -19.65 -28.32
C VAL A 26 3.74 -20.91 -28.77
N VAL A 27 5.07 -20.90 -28.73
CA VAL A 27 5.91 -22.05 -29.13
C VAL A 27 6.21 -22.94 -27.93
N ASP A 28 6.46 -22.32 -26.78
CA ASP A 28 6.77 -23.03 -25.54
C ASP A 28 6.27 -22.20 -24.36
N MET A 29 5.24 -22.70 -23.67
CA MET A 29 4.68 -22.04 -22.47
C MET A 29 5.68 -22.06 -21.31
N GLY A 30 6.43 -23.14 -21.13
CA GLY A 30 7.37 -23.30 -20.02
C GLY A 30 8.57 -22.35 -20.13
N ARG A 31 9.13 -22.20 -21.33
CA ARG A 31 10.24 -21.27 -21.58
C ARG A 31 9.80 -19.88 -22.01
N ARG A 32 8.49 -19.59 -21.99
CA ARG A 32 7.90 -18.32 -22.44
C ARG A 32 8.41 -17.92 -23.82
N LYS A 33 8.44 -18.86 -24.78
CA LYS A 33 8.82 -18.60 -26.15
C LYS A 33 7.59 -18.32 -27.00
N VAL A 34 7.63 -17.22 -27.72
CA VAL A 34 6.56 -16.80 -28.65
C VAL A 34 7.15 -16.57 -30.02
N GLN A 35 6.44 -16.97 -31.07
CA GLN A 35 6.81 -16.73 -32.45
C GLN A 35 5.99 -15.58 -33.01
N CYS A 36 6.67 -14.60 -33.61
CA CYS A 36 6.02 -13.48 -34.28
C CYS A 36 5.35 -13.97 -35.57
N LYS A 37 4.05 -13.68 -35.77
CA LYS A 37 3.32 -14.09 -36.99
C LYS A 37 3.79 -13.39 -38.28
N TYR A 38 4.49 -12.26 -38.14
CA TYR A 38 4.92 -11.45 -39.30
C TYR A 38 6.27 -11.86 -39.84
N CYS A 39 7.26 -12.09 -38.97
CA CYS A 39 8.62 -12.44 -39.36
C CYS A 39 9.03 -13.88 -39.02
N ASN A 40 8.14 -14.64 -38.39
CA ASN A 40 8.36 -16.01 -37.92
C ASN A 40 9.53 -16.19 -36.95
N ARG A 41 10.10 -15.08 -36.43
CA ARG A 41 11.17 -15.10 -35.44
C ARG A 41 10.61 -15.56 -34.10
N VAL A 42 11.30 -16.51 -33.47
CA VAL A 42 11.03 -16.95 -32.10
C VAL A 42 11.73 -16.00 -31.13
N LEU A 43 10.96 -15.44 -30.21
CA LEU A 43 11.41 -14.55 -29.15
C LEU A 43 11.31 -15.28 -27.80
N SER A 44 12.42 -15.34 -27.08
CA SER A 44 12.47 -15.82 -25.69
C SER A 44 12.21 -14.65 -24.74
N GLY A 45 11.26 -14.80 -23.81
CA GLY A 45 10.88 -13.76 -22.85
C GLY A 45 9.41 -13.35 -22.90
N GLY A 46 8.60 -14.06 -23.70
CA GLY A 46 7.15 -13.94 -23.75
C GLY A 46 6.64 -12.69 -24.47
N VAL A 47 5.40 -12.33 -24.15
CA VAL A 47 4.67 -11.25 -24.82
C VAL A 47 5.34 -9.87 -24.65
N TRP A 48 6.15 -9.67 -23.60
CA TRP A 48 6.86 -8.42 -23.37
C TRP A 48 7.84 -8.08 -24.50
N ARG A 49 8.73 -9.02 -24.83
CA ARG A 49 9.69 -8.86 -25.91
C ARG A 49 9.04 -8.85 -27.30
N LEU A 50 7.90 -9.54 -27.44
CA LEU A 50 7.06 -9.42 -28.62
C LEU A 50 6.54 -7.99 -28.82
N LYS A 51 6.02 -7.34 -27.77
CA LYS A 51 5.55 -5.95 -27.87
C LYS A 51 6.65 -4.99 -28.30
N GLN A 52 7.87 -5.17 -27.78
CA GLN A 52 9.04 -4.39 -28.22
C GLN A 52 9.35 -4.62 -29.69
N HIS A 53 9.35 -5.89 -30.11
CA HIS A 53 9.53 -6.28 -31.51
C HIS A 53 8.48 -5.68 -32.44
N LEU A 54 7.20 -5.64 -32.05
CA LEU A 54 6.10 -5.11 -32.86
C LEU A 54 6.07 -3.58 -32.93
N THR A 55 6.29 -2.90 -31.80
CA THR A 55 6.30 -1.42 -31.74
C THR A 55 7.51 -0.81 -32.44
N GLY A 56 8.57 -1.59 -32.59
CA GLY A 56 9.81 -1.13 -33.21
C GLY A 56 10.59 -0.13 -32.37
N ILE A 57 10.25 -0.01 -31.09
CA ILE A 57 11.02 0.80 -30.13
C ILE A 57 12.37 0.13 -29.93
N ILE A 58 13.43 0.87 -30.17
CA ILE A 58 14.80 0.40 -30.00
C ILE A 58 15.00 0.05 -28.52
N GLY A 59 15.40 -1.19 -28.26
CA GLY A 59 15.63 -1.74 -26.93
C GLY A 59 16.44 -3.04 -27.04
N GLU A 60 16.22 -4.00 -26.14
CA GLU A 60 16.93 -5.29 -26.16
C GLU A 60 16.58 -6.19 -27.35
N VAL A 61 15.51 -5.88 -28.09
CA VAL A 61 14.98 -6.74 -29.16
C VAL A 61 14.91 -5.95 -30.46
N ALA A 62 15.47 -6.54 -31.53
CA ALA A 62 15.43 -5.92 -32.85
C ALA A 62 13.97 -5.78 -33.33
N PRO A 63 13.61 -4.66 -33.98
CA PRO A 63 12.26 -4.38 -34.45
C PRO A 63 11.83 -5.34 -35.57
N CYS A 64 10.52 -5.53 -35.73
CA CYS A 64 9.98 -6.28 -36.87
C CYS A 64 9.88 -5.40 -38.11
N LEU A 65 10.62 -5.77 -39.15
CA LEU A 65 10.57 -5.09 -40.46
C LEU A 65 9.38 -5.55 -41.32
N ARG A 66 8.73 -6.67 -40.97
CA ARG A 66 7.59 -7.24 -41.72
C ARG A 66 6.22 -6.83 -41.17
N VAL A 67 6.18 -6.09 -40.06
CA VAL A 67 4.94 -5.53 -39.50
C VAL A 67 4.57 -4.28 -40.30
N SER A 68 3.30 -4.19 -40.72
CA SER A 68 2.77 -3.00 -41.40
C SER A 68 2.82 -1.77 -40.49
N SER A 69 2.97 -0.59 -41.11
CA SER A 69 2.98 0.69 -40.38
C SER A 69 1.73 0.89 -39.54
N GLU A 70 0.57 0.44 -40.02
CA GLU A 70 -0.71 0.53 -39.32
C GLU A 70 -0.70 -0.26 -38.00
N VAL A 71 -0.29 -1.53 -38.04
CA VAL A 71 -0.19 -2.35 -36.81
C VAL A 71 0.82 -1.74 -35.84
N ARG A 72 1.96 -1.25 -36.34
CA ARG A 72 2.95 -0.57 -35.51
C ARG A 72 2.36 0.65 -34.80
N MET A 73 1.58 1.46 -35.54
CA MET A 73 0.91 2.64 -35.00
C MET A 73 -0.14 2.27 -33.95
N GLN A 74 -0.94 1.23 -34.19
CA GLN A 74 -1.92 0.71 -33.22
C GLN A 74 -1.25 0.34 -31.89
N PHE A 75 -0.14 -0.39 -31.94
CA PHE A 75 0.60 -0.77 -30.73
C PHE A 75 1.25 0.43 -30.02
N CYS A 76 1.79 1.39 -30.77
CA CYS A 76 2.32 2.62 -30.20
C CYS A 76 1.22 3.45 -29.51
N GLN A 77 0.04 3.54 -30.11
CA GLN A 77 -1.10 4.25 -29.54
C GLN A 77 -1.62 3.55 -28.27
N TYR A 78 -1.79 2.23 -28.32
CA TYR A 78 -2.19 1.43 -27.16
C TYR A 78 -1.22 1.60 -25.98
N LYS A 79 0.10 1.64 -26.26
CA LYS A 79 1.12 1.90 -25.22
C LYS A 79 0.93 3.29 -24.59
N LYS A 80 0.76 4.33 -25.41
CA LYS A 80 0.54 5.70 -24.93
C LYS A 80 -0.72 5.80 -24.07
N GLU A 81 -1.81 5.20 -24.52
CA GLU A 81 -3.06 5.17 -23.76
C GLU A 81 -2.85 4.53 -22.38
N LYS A 82 -2.22 3.36 -22.31
CA LYS A 82 -1.88 2.71 -21.03
C LYS A 82 -0.95 3.56 -20.16
N GLU A 83 0.00 4.27 -20.74
CA GLU A 83 0.89 5.19 -20.00
C GLU A 83 0.13 6.38 -19.42
N THR A 84 -0.78 6.99 -20.19
CA THR A 84 -1.64 8.07 -19.70
C THR A 84 -2.58 7.59 -18.59
N SER A 85 -3.22 6.42 -18.73
CA SER A 85 -4.05 5.85 -17.67
C SER A 85 -3.25 5.61 -16.39
N LYS A 86 -2.02 5.07 -16.49
CA LYS A 86 -1.12 4.89 -15.34
C LYS A 86 -0.75 6.22 -14.70
N ALA A 87 -0.36 7.22 -15.50
CA ALA A 87 -0.02 8.56 -15.00
C ALA A 87 -1.20 9.21 -14.29
N ASN A 88 -2.42 9.06 -14.83
CA ASN A 88 -3.65 9.58 -14.21
C ASN A 88 -3.95 8.91 -12.86
N ILE A 89 -3.79 7.59 -12.76
CA ILE A 89 -3.95 6.85 -11.50
C ILE A 89 -2.89 7.31 -10.49
N THR A 90 -1.62 7.37 -10.90
CA THR A 90 -0.51 7.83 -10.04
C THR A 90 -0.76 9.25 -9.53
N ARG A 91 -1.16 10.18 -10.41
CA ARG A 91 -1.51 11.56 -10.05
C ARG A 91 -2.62 11.60 -9.02
N ARG A 92 -3.73 10.89 -9.27
CA ARG A 92 -4.88 10.83 -8.34
C ARG A 92 -4.50 10.23 -6.99
N CYS A 93 -3.68 9.17 -6.97
CA CYS A 93 -3.19 8.58 -5.73
C CYS A 93 -2.27 9.54 -4.96
N GLN A 94 -1.47 10.35 -5.65
CA GLN A 94 -0.63 11.36 -5.04
C GLN A 94 -1.47 12.50 -4.44
N GLU A 95 -2.46 13.00 -5.17
CA GLU A 95 -3.40 14.03 -4.68
C GLU A 95 -4.09 13.57 -3.39
N ILE A 96 -4.64 12.36 -3.37
CA ILE A 96 -5.27 11.78 -2.17
C ILE A 96 -4.26 11.66 -1.02
N ARG A 97 -3.03 11.24 -1.30
CA ARG A 97 -1.98 11.14 -0.27
C ARG A 97 -1.63 12.51 0.30
N GLU A 98 -1.53 13.53 -0.53
CA GLU A 98 -1.23 14.90 -0.10
C GLU A 98 -2.37 15.47 0.75
N GLU A 99 -3.63 15.26 0.35
CA GLU A 99 -4.81 15.64 1.14
C GLU A 99 -4.84 14.97 2.53
N LEU A 100 -4.49 13.68 2.61
CA LEU A 100 -4.42 12.95 3.88
C LEU A 100 -3.20 13.34 4.73
N SER A 101 -2.11 13.78 4.10
CA SER A 101 -0.90 14.24 4.79
C SER A 101 -0.99 15.69 5.27
N ALA A 102 -1.86 16.49 4.65
CA ALA A 102 -2.15 17.83 5.12
C ALA A 102 -2.81 17.72 6.50
N PRO A 103 -2.26 18.35 7.54
CA PRO A 103 -2.94 18.38 8.83
C PRO A 103 -4.32 18.98 8.61
N SER A 104 -5.35 18.22 9.00
CA SER A 104 -6.75 18.66 8.99
C SER A 104 -6.82 20.10 9.45
N ARG A 105 -7.51 20.94 8.67
CA ARG A 105 -7.66 22.38 8.88
C ARG A 105 -8.61 22.71 10.05
N ARG A 106 -8.48 21.94 11.12
CA ARG A 106 -8.78 22.17 12.55
C ARG A 106 -7.79 21.26 13.28
N SER A 107 -6.71 21.82 13.83
CA SER A 107 -5.74 20.97 14.52
C SER A 107 -6.43 20.32 15.71
N VAL A 108 -6.02 19.09 16.03
CA VAL A 108 -6.45 18.40 17.26
C VAL A 108 -6.07 19.26 18.48
N ASP A 109 -5.01 20.06 18.35
CA ASP A 109 -4.59 21.07 19.32
C ASP A 109 -5.63 22.20 19.49
N GLU A 110 -6.30 22.67 18.43
CA GLU A 110 -7.34 23.70 18.53
C GLU A 110 -8.58 23.18 19.30
N ILE A 111 -8.92 21.90 19.15
CA ILE A 111 -9.98 21.24 19.93
C ILE A 111 -9.55 21.08 21.40
N TYR A 112 -8.28 20.79 21.66
CA TYR A 112 -7.71 20.63 23.01
C TYR A 112 -7.58 21.98 23.75
N LEU A 113 -7.21 23.06 23.05
CA LEU A 113 -7.14 24.42 23.59
C LEU A 113 -8.52 25.10 23.72
N SER A 114 -9.49 24.76 22.87
CA SER A 114 -10.86 25.29 22.97
C SER A 114 -11.69 24.61 24.06
N ARG A 115 -11.39 23.35 24.42
CA ARG A 115 -11.98 22.65 25.58
C ARG A 115 -11.18 22.91 26.86
N GLY A 116 -10.82 24.17 27.08
CA GLY A 116 -10.05 24.60 28.23
C GLY A 116 -10.47 23.92 29.54
N ARG A 117 -9.46 23.48 30.29
CA ARG A 117 -9.41 23.54 31.75
C ARG A 117 -10.69 23.07 32.47
N GLN A 118 -10.71 21.79 32.81
CA GLN A 118 -11.07 21.43 34.17
C GLN A 118 -9.83 20.85 34.83
N THR A 119 -8.88 21.75 35.16
CA THR A 119 -8.04 21.48 36.33
C THR A 119 -9.03 21.48 37.48
N ILE A 120 -9.29 20.30 38.03
CA ILE A 120 -9.93 20.21 39.33
C ILE A 120 -8.97 20.99 40.24
N ASP A 121 -9.39 22.14 40.76
CA ASP A 121 -8.64 22.81 41.82
C ASP A 121 -8.69 21.82 43.00
N LEU A 122 -7.69 20.95 43.09
CA LEU A 122 -7.52 20.09 44.25
C LEU A 122 -7.08 21.03 45.37
N ASP A 123 -7.93 21.21 46.37
CA ASP A 123 -7.61 22.02 47.54
C ASP A 123 -6.26 21.55 48.12
N ASP A 124 -5.42 22.49 48.57
CA ASP A 124 -4.06 22.21 49.07
C ASP A 124 -4.05 21.10 50.15
N ASP A 125 -5.17 20.92 50.86
CA ASP A 125 -5.39 19.85 51.83
C ASP A 125 -5.40 18.44 51.20
N GLU A 126 -5.96 18.23 50.00
CA GLU A 126 -6.05 16.91 49.37
C GLU A 126 -4.70 16.44 48.80
N GLU A 127 -3.90 17.35 48.23
CA GLU A 127 -2.56 17.01 47.74
C GLU A 127 -1.61 16.65 48.90
N GLU A 128 -1.73 17.35 50.04
CA GLU A 128 -1.01 17.05 51.27
C GLU A 128 -1.42 15.66 51.83
N GLN A 129 -2.71 15.32 51.82
CA GLN A 129 -3.19 13.99 52.22
C GLN A 129 -2.62 12.89 51.32
N LEU A 130 -2.59 13.09 49.99
CA LEU A 130 -2.00 12.13 49.05
C LEU A 130 -0.48 11.97 49.26
N ARG A 131 0.24 13.07 49.51
CA ARG A 131 1.66 13.04 49.85
C ARG A 131 1.91 12.32 51.17
N ARG A 132 1.09 12.56 52.22
CA ARG A 132 1.18 11.86 53.50
C ARG A 132 0.88 10.38 53.35
N ALA A 133 -0.14 9.99 52.59
CA ALA A 133 -0.46 8.59 52.30
C ALA A 133 0.67 7.88 51.54
N SER A 134 1.28 8.58 50.58
CA SER A 134 2.43 8.07 49.82
C SER A 134 3.69 7.94 50.70
N GLN A 135 3.93 8.90 51.61
CA GLN A 135 5.05 8.85 52.56
C GLN A 135 4.84 7.79 53.64
N ALA A 136 3.61 7.61 54.14
CA ALA A 136 3.25 6.56 55.09
C ALA A 136 3.46 5.17 54.46
N SER A 137 3.02 4.99 53.21
CA SER A 137 3.24 3.75 52.45
C SER A 137 4.73 3.44 52.27
N ARG A 138 5.57 4.47 52.04
CA ARG A 138 7.04 4.32 51.96
C ARG A 138 7.69 3.97 53.30
N ARG A 139 7.17 4.48 54.43
CA ARG A 139 7.67 4.16 55.78
C ARG A 139 7.31 2.72 56.18
N SER A 140 6.08 2.28 55.87
CA SER A 140 5.66 0.89 56.11
C SER A 140 6.46 -0.14 55.32
N PHE A 141 6.93 0.21 54.11
CA PHE A 141 7.82 -0.64 53.32
C PHE A 141 9.24 -0.73 53.94
N ALA A 142 9.77 0.37 54.48
CA ALA A 142 11.09 0.41 55.09
C ALA A 142 11.17 -0.36 56.44
N GLU A 143 10.10 -0.35 57.25
CA GLU A 143 10.02 -1.16 58.47
C GLU A 143 9.80 -2.66 58.19
N GLY A 144 9.16 -3.00 57.06
CA GLY A 144 8.96 -4.39 56.61
C GLY A 144 10.24 -5.09 56.15
N ASP A 145 11.20 -4.37 55.56
CA ASP A 145 12.46 -4.95 55.07
C ASP A 145 13.53 -5.14 56.17
N HIS A 146 13.44 -4.42 57.30
CA HIS A 146 14.40 -4.58 58.41
C HIS A 146 14.16 -5.85 59.27
N LEU A 147 12.93 -6.37 59.33
CA LEU A 147 12.64 -7.66 60.00
C LEU A 147 12.98 -8.89 59.15
N ARG A 148 13.18 -8.72 57.83
CA ARG A 148 13.49 -9.82 56.91
C ARG A 148 15.01 -10.09 56.79
N CYS A 149 15.87 -9.19 57.28
CA CYS A 149 17.32 -9.27 57.11
C CYS A 149 18.09 -9.98 58.26
N THR A 150 17.45 -10.37 59.37
CA THR A 150 18.12 -11.07 60.49
C THR A 150 17.46 -12.40 60.83
N GLY A 151 17.93 -13.49 60.22
CA GLY A 151 17.56 -14.87 60.56
C GLY A 151 18.00 -15.84 59.47
N GLN A 152 19.31 -16.09 59.31
CA GLN A 152 20.11 -17.16 59.94
C GLN A 152 19.67 -18.60 59.59
N HIS A 153 20.66 -19.34 59.04
CA HIS A 153 20.99 -20.74 59.34
C HIS A 153 20.07 -21.81 58.70
N LEU A 154 20.53 -22.93 58.14
CA LEU A 154 21.80 -23.67 58.17
C LEU A 154 21.91 -24.55 56.92
N GLY A 155 23.13 -24.73 56.43
CA GLY A 155 23.55 -25.97 55.79
C GLY A 155 24.22 -26.85 56.83
#